data_AF-A0A841C3M9-F1
#
_entry.id   AF-A0A841C3M9-F1
#
_cell.length_a   1.000
_cell.length_b   1.000
_cell.length_c   1.000
_cell.angle_alpha   90.00
_cell.angle_beta   90.00
_cell.angle_gamma   90.00
#
_symmetry.space_group_name_H-M   'P 1'
#
loop_
_entity.id
_entity.type
_entity.pdbx_description
1 polymer ?
#
loop_
_entity_poly.entity_id
_entity_poly.type
_entity_poly.pdbx_seq_one_letter_code
_entity_poly.pdbx_strand_id
1 'polypeptide(L)'
;MSAVAAPRWAPLLWLTLCSAAGAIVTGPSLTGAVVSVAALVISIVLALRTLAGMPVPTGRAVLGASLRDRSRRTAVSRQRDPDAAGRPRPRAPSPNPLAG
;
A
#
# COMPACT_ATOMS: atom_id res chain seq x y z
N MET A 1 7.95 24.97 9.22
CA MET A 1 6.80 25.11 8.30
C MET A 1 6.86 23.96 7.32
N SER A 2 6.25 22.82 7.65
CA SER A 2 6.18 21.66 6.77
C SER A 2 5.15 21.94 5.68
N ALA A 3 5.60 22.09 4.44
CA ALA A 3 4.71 22.18 3.29
C ALA A 3 3.91 20.87 3.22
N VAL A 4 2.62 20.94 3.55
CA VAL A 4 1.68 19.85 3.33
C VAL A 4 1.64 19.67 1.82
N ALA A 5 2.33 18.65 1.32
CA ALA A 5 2.29 18.28 -0.09
C ALA A 5 0.82 18.08 -0.45
N ALA A 6 0.28 18.96 -1.29
CA ALA A 6 -1.11 18.90 -1.68
C ALA A 6 -1.38 17.50 -2.25
N PRO A 7 -2.44 16.82 -1.81
CA PRO A 7 -2.75 15.52 -2.34
C PRO A 7 -2.92 15.65 -3.86
N ARG A 8 -2.32 14.71 -4.61
CA ARG A 8 -2.34 14.71 -6.09
C ARG A 8 -3.75 14.74 -6.72
N TRP A 9 -4.79 14.49 -5.92
CA TRP A 9 -6.21 14.56 -6.31
C TRP A 9 -6.87 15.93 -6.02
N ALA A 10 -6.20 16.83 -5.29
CA ALA A 10 -6.67 18.20 -5.06
C ALA A 10 -7.00 18.98 -6.34
N PRO A 11 -6.18 18.98 -7.41
CA PRO A 11 -6.52 19.69 -8.64
C PRO A 11 -7.72 19.06 -9.36
N LEU A 12 -7.92 17.75 -9.25
CA LEU A 12 -9.08 17.06 -9.83
C LEU A 12 -10.37 17.49 -9.14
N LEU A 13 -10.40 17.50 -7.81
CA LEU A 13 -11.54 18.01 -7.06
C LEU A 13 -11.84 19.46 -7.41
N TRP A 14 -10.81 20.30 -7.51
CA TRP A 14 -10.96 21.70 -7.87
C TRP A 14 -11.58 21.88 -9.26
N LEU A 15 -11.08 21.16 -10.27
CA LEU A 15 -11.64 21.18 -11.62
C LEU A 15 -13.10 20.71 -11.65
N THR A 16 -13.43 19.68 -10.86
CA THR A 16 -14.79 19.13 -10.77
C THR A 16 -15.74 20.14 -10.11
N LEU A 17 -15.30 20.81 -9.04
CA LEU A 17 -16.06 21.87 -8.38
C LEU A 17 -16.28 23.08 -9.31
N CYS A 18 -15.24 23.53 -10.01
CA CYS A 18 -15.35 24.64 -10.96
C CYS A 18 -16.33 24.32 -12.10
N SER A 19 -16.29 23.09 -12.62
CA SER A 19 -17.22 22.68 -13.68
C SER A 19 -18.68 22.60 -13.19
N ALA A 20 -18.90 22.11 -11.96
CA ALA A 20 -20.23 22.07 -11.35
C ALA A 20 -20.76 23.50 -11.07
N ALA A 21 -19.91 24.39 -10.55
CA ALA A 21 -20.26 25.79 -10.31
C ALA A 21 -20.61 26.50 -11.62
N GLY A 22 -19.84 26.28 -12.69
CA GLY A 22 -20.15 26.81 -14.02
C GLY A 22 -21.53 26.37 -14.52
N ALA A 23 -21.87 25.09 -14.39
CA ALA A 23 -23.16 24.56 -14.83
C ALA A 23 -24.35 25.17 -14.07
N ILE A 24 -24.20 25.45 -12.77
CA ILE A 24 -25.23 26.10 -11.94
C ILE A 24 -25.48 27.55 -12.41
N VAL A 25 -24.41 28.27 -12.78
CA VAL A 25 -24.50 29.68 -13.21
C VAL A 25 -25.08 29.83 -14.61
N THR A 26 -24.79 28.91 -15.54
CA THR A 26 -25.28 28.99 -16.93
C THR A 26 -26.67 28.38 -17.16
N GLY A 27 -27.24 27.68 -16.19
CA GLY A 27 -28.48 26.91 -16.37
C GLY A 27 -28.29 25.66 -17.25
N PRO A 28 -29.32 24.81 -17.39
CA PRO A 28 -29.25 23.55 -18.14
C PRO A 28 -29.07 23.84 -19.63
N SER A 29 -27.83 23.84 -20.09
CA SER A 29 -27.47 23.91 -21.51
C SER A 29 -26.90 22.56 -21.94
N LEU A 30 -27.24 22.12 -23.16
CA LEU A 30 -26.66 20.92 -23.77
C LEU A 30 -25.13 20.98 -23.75
N THR A 31 -24.56 22.16 -24.00
CA THR A 31 -23.12 22.41 -23.93
C THR A 31 -22.57 22.19 -22.52
N GLY A 32 -23.24 22.70 -21.47
CA GLY A 32 -22.84 22.48 -20.08
C GLY A 32 -22.94 21.01 -19.64
N ALA A 33 -23.95 20.29 -20.13
CA ALA A 33 -24.09 18.86 -19.90
C ALA A 33 -22.95 18.07 -20.56
N VAL A 34 -22.59 18.39 -21.81
CA VAL A 34 -21.48 17.73 -22.51
C VAL A 34 -20.14 18.01 -21.82
N VAL A 35 -19.90 19.26 -21.40
CA VAL A 35 -18.66 19.64 -20.70
C VAL A 35 -18.55 18.95 -19.35
N SER A 36 -19.63 18.87 -18.58
CA SER A 36 -19.63 18.19 -17.27
C SER A 36 -19.40 16.69 -17.39
N VAL A 37 -20.02 16.03 -18.37
CA VAL A 37 -19.76 14.61 -18.66
C VAL A 37 -18.31 14.38 -19.09
N ALA A 38 -17.77 15.22 -19.98
CA ALA A 38 -16.37 15.13 -20.41
C ALA A 38 -15.40 15.30 -19.23
N ALA A 39 -15.65 16.29 -18.36
CA ALA A 39 -14.86 16.52 -17.15
C ALA A 39 -14.92 15.31 -16.19
N LEU A 40 -16.10 14.72 -16.01
CA LEU A 40 -16.28 13.52 -15.19
C LEU A 40 -15.46 12.34 -15.75
N VAL A 41 -15.54 12.07 -17.06
CA VAL A 41 -14.78 10.99 -17.69
C VAL A 41 -13.28 11.19 -17.52
N ILE A 42 -12.77 12.41 -17.74
CA ILE A 42 -11.34 12.73 -17.54
C ILE A 42 -10.94 12.50 -16.07
N SER A 43 -11.78 12.92 -15.13
CA SER A 43 -11.53 12.72 -13.69
C SER A 43 -11.45 11.24 -13.32
N ILE A 44 -12.35 10.41 -13.87
CA ILE A 44 -12.38 8.96 -13.64
C ILE A 44 -11.14 8.31 -14.24
N VAL A 45 -10.78 8.65 -15.48
CA VAL A 45 -9.58 8.10 -16.12
C VAL A 45 -8.31 8.46 -15.34
N LEU A 46 -8.21 9.70 -14.86
CA LEU A 46 -7.05 10.11 -14.07
C LEU A 46 -7.03 9.43 -12.69
N ALA A 47 -8.18 9.30 -12.04
CA ALA A 47 -8.32 8.53 -10.80
C ALA A 47 -7.90 7.08 -11.01
N LEU A 48 -8.37 6.41 -12.06
CA LEU A 48 -7.99 5.04 -12.40
C LEU A 48 -6.48 4.92 -12.70
N ARG A 49 -5.87 5.86 -13.42
CA ARG A 49 -4.42 5.86 -13.65
C ARG A 49 -3.62 6.04 -12.35
N THR A 50 -4.07 6.95 -11.49
CA THR A 50 -3.41 7.15 -10.19
C THR A 50 -3.57 5.95 -9.27
N LEU A 51 -4.71 5.25 -9.31
CA LEU A 51 -4.94 4.00 -8.58
C LEU A 51 -4.15 2.83 -9.15
N ALA A 52 -4.03 2.72 -10.48
CA ALA A 52 -3.25 1.69 -11.15
C ALA A 52 -1.74 1.81 -10.87
N GLY A 53 -1.24 3.03 -10.68
CA GLY A 53 0.15 3.28 -10.27
C GLY A 53 0.41 3.11 -8.76
N MET A 54 -0.65 2.97 -7.94
CA MET A 54 -0.49 2.72 -6.52
C MET A 54 -0.25 1.22 -6.30
N PRO A 55 0.79 0.82 -5.55
CA PRO A 55 0.95 -0.57 -5.18
C PRO A 55 -0.27 -0.96 -4.35
N VAL A 56 -1.17 -1.74 -4.95
CA VAL A 56 -2.25 -2.38 -4.20
C VAL A 56 -1.56 -3.27 -3.17
N PRO A 57 -1.78 -3.04 -1.86
CA PRO A 57 -1.14 -3.87 -0.85
C PRO A 57 -1.70 -5.29 -1.03
N THR A 58 -0.92 -6.14 -1.70
CA THR A 58 -1.27 -7.55 -1.87
C THR A 58 -1.42 -8.17 -0.48
N GLY A 59 -2.27 -9.18 -0.35
CA GLY A 59 -2.47 -9.86 0.94
C GLY A 59 -1.15 -10.27 1.61
N ARG A 60 -0.10 -10.58 0.82
CA ARG A 60 1.26 -10.85 1.31
C ARG A 60 1.94 -9.64 1.99
N ALA A 61 1.80 -8.43 1.44
CA ALA A 61 2.33 -7.22 2.04
C ALA A 61 1.61 -6.88 3.36
N VAL A 62 0.29 -7.04 3.41
CA VAL A 62 -0.52 -6.84 4.62
C VAL A 62 -0.17 -7.88 5.69
N LEU A 63 -0.07 -9.15 5.29
CA LEU A 63 0.35 -10.23 6.19
C LEU A 63 1.76 -9.94 6.72
N GLY A 64 2.73 -9.60 5.87
CA GLY A 64 4.09 -9.24 6.27
C GLY A 64 4.13 -8.10 7.28
N ALA A 65 3.33 -7.05 7.09
CA ALA A 65 3.20 -5.95 8.03
C ALA A 65 2.62 -6.41 9.38
N SER A 66 1.57 -7.24 9.38
CA SER A 66 0.98 -7.81 10.60
C SER A 66 1.94 -8.72 11.37
N LEU A 67 2.83 -9.43 10.66
CA LEU A 67 3.85 -10.28 11.24
C LEU A 67 5.01 -9.45 11.79
N ARG A 68 5.36 -8.34 11.11
CA ARG A 68 6.33 -7.36 11.60
C ARG A 68 5.84 -6.71 12.87
N ASP A 69 4.58 -6.27 12.91
CA ASP A 69 3.95 -5.66 14.07
C ASP A 69 3.88 -6.66 15.24
N ARG A 70 3.46 -7.90 14.99
CA ARG A 70 3.54 -8.98 15.97
C ARG A 70 4.97 -9.20 16.47
N SER A 71 5.97 -9.29 15.61
CA SER A 71 7.38 -9.45 16.03
C SER A 71 7.98 -8.25 16.77
N ARG A 72 7.40 -7.06 16.61
CA ARG A 72 7.78 -5.87 17.38
C ARG A 72 7.16 -5.91 18.77
N ARG A 73 5.92 -6.40 18.88
CA ARG A 73 5.18 -6.52 20.15
C ARG A 73 5.61 -7.73 20.97
N THR A 74 5.87 -8.86 20.32
CA THR A 74 6.54 -10.02 20.91
C THR A 74 7.97 -9.99 20.43
N ALA A 75 8.92 -9.60 21.29
CA ALA A 75 10.37 -9.51 21.04
C ALA A 75 11.04 -10.87 20.79
N VAL A 76 10.37 -11.74 20.04
CA VAL A 76 10.72 -13.13 19.77
C VAL A 76 11.00 -13.24 18.29
N SER A 77 12.28 -13.45 17.94
CA SER A 77 12.67 -13.78 16.58
C SER A 77 11.90 -15.02 16.11
N ARG A 78 11.48 -15.06 14.83
CA ARG A 78 10.95 -16.29 14.20
C ARG A 78 11.95 -17.44 14.18
N GLN A 79 13.22 -17.14 14.47
CA GLN A 79 14.28 -18.08 14.82
C GLN A 79 14.78 -17.77 16.24
N ARG A 80 13.92 -17.82 17.27
CA ARG A 80 14.39 -17.96 18.65
C ARG A 80 14.91 -19.39 18.78
N ASP A 81 16.18 -19.52 18.40
CA ASP A 81 17.13 -20.59 18.67
C ASP A 81 16.60 -22.04 18.58
N PRO A 82 16.80 -22.77 17.46
CA PRO A 82 16.53 -24.22 17.39
C PRO A 82 17.42 -25.07 18.31
N ASP A 83 18.15 -24.41 19.21
CA ASP A 83 19.47 -24.78 19.67
C ASP A 83 19.78 -24.15 21.04
N ALA A 84 18.73 -23.66 21.72
CA ALA A 84 18.72 -22.93 22.98
C ALA A 84 19.71 -23.48 24.02
N ALA A 85 20.59 -22.59 24.46
CA ALA A 85 21.66 -22.82 25.44
C ALA A 85 21.13 -23.53 26.70
N GLY A 86 21.56 -24.78 26.90
CA GLY A 86 21.21 -25.58 28.08
C GLY A 86 21.03 -27.06 27.81
N ARG A 87 20.82 -27.47 26.54
CA ARG A 87 20.92 -28.89 26.17
C ARG A 87 22.36 -29.20 25.74
N PRO A 88 23.03 -30.19 26.37
CA PRO A 88 24.25 -30.75 25.81
C PRO A 88 23.94 -31.23 24.40
N ARG A 89 24.52 -30.57 23.39
CA ARG A 89 24.41 -31.07 22.02
C ARG A 89 25.38 -32.23 21.88
N PRO A 90 24.92 -33.43 21.52
CA PRO A 90 25.83 -34.50 21.13
C PRO A 90 26.63 -34.00 19.92
N ARG A 91 27.93 -33.73 20.11
CA ARG A 91 28.81 -33.28 19.04
C ARG A 91 29.29 -34.48 18.24
N ALA A 92 28.62 -34.69 17.10
CA ALA A 92 28.97 -35.59 15.99
C ALA A 92 29.20 -37.09 16.33
N PRO A 93 28.97 -38.01 15.38
CA PRO A 93 29.48 -39.37 15.51
C PRO A 93 31.01 -39.31 15.58
N SER A 94 31.63 -39.80 16.65
CA SER A 94 33.07 -40.00 16.68
C SER A 94 33.45 -41.12 15.71
N PRO A 95 34.54 -40.99 14.94
CA PRO A 95 34.97 -42.05 14.02
C PRO A 95 35.31 -43.31 14.83
N ASN A 96 34.72 -44.45 14.43
CA ASN A 96 34.99 -45.74 15.04
C ASN A 96 36.45 -46.14 14.70
N PRO A 97 37.35 -46.36 15.69
CA PRO A 97 38.74 -46.75 15.44
C PRO A 97 38.89 -48.19 14.88
N LEU A 98 37.78 -48.86 14.56
CA LEU A 98 37.71 -50.22 14.03
C LEU A 98 37.26 -50.30 12.56
N ALA A 99 37.21 -49.19 11.83
CA ALA A 99 37.23 -49.27 10.36
C ALA A 99 38.66 -49.66 9.95
N GLY A 100 38.86 -50.97 9.74
CA GLY A 100 40.15 -51.57 9.38
C GLY A 100 40.62 -51.27 7.96
#